data_AF-A0A8T5YRH7-F1
#
_entry.id   AF-A0A8T5YRH7-F1
#
_cell.length_a   1.000
_cell.length_b   1.000
_cell.length_c   1.000
_cell.angle_alpha   90.00
_cell.angle_beta   90.00
_cell.angle_gamma   90.00
#
_symmetry.space_group_name_H-M   'P 1'
#
loop_
_entity.id
_entity.type
_entity.pdbx_description
1 polymer ?
#
loop_
_entity_poly.entity_id
_entity_poly.type
_entity_poly.pdbx_seq_one_letter_code
_entity_poly.pdbx_strand_id
1 'polypeptide(L)' 'MLSIFKTGQAADSVPAEKIQVTYRRYRMQALLSVFLGYLAYYIVRNNFTLSTPYLKEQLDLSATQIGVLSSCM' A
#
# COMPACT_ATOMS: atom_id res chain seq x y z
N MET A 1 27.01 -9.41 -4.52
CA MET A 1 25.68 -10.05 -4.49
C MET A 1 24.81 -9.25 -3.52
N LEU A 2 23.64 -8.80 -3.97
CA LEU A 2 22.74 -7.94 -3.20
C LEU A 2 22.26 -8.66 -1.93
N SER A 3 22.58 -8.13 -0.73
CA SER A 3 22.30 -8.81 0.55
C SER A 3 20.82 -8.81 0.97
N ILE A 4 19.94 -8.22 0.15
CA ILE A 4 18.48 -8.17 0.32
C ILE A 4 17.79 -9.54 0.25
N PHE A 5 18.47 -10.57 -0.28
CA PHE A 5 17.95 -11.94 -0.33
C PHE A 5 18.44 -12.84 0.82
N LYS A 6 19.23 -12.32 1.77
CA LYS A 6 19.60 -13.08 2.97
C LYS A 6 18.41 -13.14 3.93
N THR A 7 18.12 -14.33 4.44
CA THR A 7 17.10 -14.51 5.48
C THR A 7 17.45 -13.65 6.70
N GLY A 8 16.46 -12.96 7.25
CA GLY A 8 16.64 -12.12 8.43
C GLY A 8 17.10 -12.93 9.64
N GLN A 9 17.94 -12.33 10.47
CA GLN A 9 18.37 -12.95 11.73
C GLN A 9 17.13 -13.22 12.62
N ALA A 10 17.15 -14.34 13.35
CA ALA A 10 16.06 -14.69 14.26
C ALA A 10 15.89 -13.58 15.31
N ALA A 11 14.63 -13.21 15.60
CA ALA A 11 14.33 -12.18 16.58
C ALA A 11 14.66 -12.65 18.00
N ASP A 12 15.19 -11.75 18.83
CA ASP A 12 15.46 -12.04 20.23
C ASP A 12 14.17 -12.24 21.04
N SER A 13 14.20 -13.18 21.98
CA SER A 13 13.08 -13.44 22.88
C SER A 13 12.79 -12.25 23.79
N VAL A 14 11.51 -11.85 23.87
CA VAL A 14 11.05 -10.78 24.77
C VAL A 14 10.98 -11.32 26.21
N PRO A 15 11.45 -10.57 27.23
CA PRO A 15 11.29 -10.96 28.64
C PRO A 15 9.83 -11.21 29.02
N ALA A 16 9.57 -12.24 29.84
CA ALA A 16 8.21 -12.70 30.17
C ALA A 16 7.28 -11.60 30.70
N GLU A 17 7.81 -10.70 31.53
CA GLU A 17 7.09 -9.57 32.12
C GLU A 17 6.60 -8.54 31.08
N LYS A 18 7.26 -8.45 29.92
CA LYS A 18 6.99 -7.43 28.89
C LYS A 18 6.21 -7.96 27.70
N ILE A 19 5.85 -9.24 27.68
CA ILE A 19 5.18 -9.89 26.54
C ILE A 19 3.87 -9.19 26.20
N GLN A 20 2.97 -8.96 27.18
CA GLN A 20 1.65 -8.37 26.90
C GLN A 20 1.75 -6.96 26.30
N VAL A 21 2.59 -6.11 26.86
CA VAL A 21 2.79 -4.73 26.38
C VAL A 21 3.37 -4.73 24.98
N THR A 22 4.38 -5.57 24.74
CA THR A 22 5.05 -5.69 23.44
C THR A 22 4.12 -6.24 22.38
N TYR A 23 3.35 -7.29 22.70
CA TYR A 23 2.36 -7.89 21.82
C TYR A 23 1.28 -6.88 21.42
N ARG A 24 0.72 -6.12 22.37
CA ARG A 24 -0.30 -5.09 22.07
C ARG A 24 0.25 -4.04 21.12
N ARG A 25 1.50 -3.58 21.33
CA ARG A 25 2.15 -2.61 20.45
C ARG A 25 2.31 -3.16 19.03
N TYR A 26 2.89 -4.35 18.89
CA TYR A 26 3.11 -4.96 17.57
C TYR A 26 1.81 -5.31 16.85
N ARG A 27 0.77 -5.71 17.58
CA ARG A 27 -0.56 -5.92 17.00
C ARG A 27 -1.11 -4.65 16.35
N MET A 28 -1.01 -3.51 17.05
CA MET A 28 -1.45 -2.22 16.50
C MET A 28 -0.57 -1.77 15.33
N GLN A 29 0.75 -1.96 15.42
CA GLN A 29 1.68 -1.63 14.34
C GLN A 29 1.42 -2.45 13.08
N ALA A 30 1.19 -3.76 13.21
CA ALA A 30 0.86 -4.63 12.09
C ALA A 30 -0.48 -4.22 11.46
N LEU A 31 -1.51 -3.97 12.28
CA LEU A 31 -2.81 -3.49 11.79
C LEU A 31 -2.67 -2.18 11.00
N LEU A 32 -1.96 -1.21 11.56
CA LEU A 32 -1.71 0.07 10.90
C LEU A 32 -0.91 -0.10 9.61
N SER A 33 0.08 -1.00 9.57
CA SER A 33 0.88 -1.23 8.36
C SER A 33 0.05 -1.76 7.19
N VAL A 34 -0.83 -2.74 7.44
CA VAL A 34 -1.73 -3.29 6.42
C VAL A 34 -2.77 -2.26 6.01
N PHE A 35 -3.33 -1.54 6.98
CA PHE A 35 -4.30 -0.49 6.73
C PHE A 35 -3.72 0.64 5.86
N LEU A 36 -2.54 1.14 6.20
CA LEU A 36 -1.86 2.19 5.43
C LEU A 36 -1.48 1.71 4.02
N GLY A 37 -1.04 0.46 3.88
CA GLY A 37 -0.76 -0.14 2.57
C GLY A 37 -2.00 -0.17 1.68
N TYR A 38 -3.13 -0.63 2.23
CA TYR A 38 -4.41 -0.64 1.51
C TYR A 38 -4.90 0.78 1.19
N LEU A 39 -4.78 1.71 2.13
CA LEU A 39 -5.12 3.11 1.92
C LEU A 39 -4.31 3.74 0.77
N ALA A 40 -2.99 3.51 0.74
CA ALA A 40 -2.12 4.00 -0.33
C ALA A 40 -2.53 3.46 -1.70
N TYR A 41 -2.87 2.16 -1.78
CA TYR A 41 -3.40 1.56 -3.01
C TYR A 41 -4.65 2.29 -3.51
N TYR A 42 -5.61 2.58 -2.63
CA TYR A 42 -6.83 3.30 -3.00
C TYR A 42 -6.58 4.77 -3.34
N ILE A 43 -5.63 5.44 -2.69
CA ILE A 43 -5.26 6.83 -3.02
C ILE A 43 -4.77 6.90 -4.47
N VAL A 44 -3.84 6.01 -4.85
CA VAL A 44 -3.30 5.98 -6.23
C VAL A 44 -4.40 5.62 -7.22
N ARG A 45 -5.20 4.60 -6.93
CA ARG A 45 -6.30 4.16 -7.80
C ARG A 45 -7.37 5.24 -8.01
N ASN A 46 -7.77 5.94 -6.95
CA ASN A 46 -8.82 6.96 -7.00
C ASN A 46 -8.36 8.25 -7.71
N ASN A 47 -7.04 8.48 -7.79
CA ASN A 47 -6.49 9.62 -8.49
C ASN A 47 -6.79 9.59 -10.00
N PHE A 48 -6.87 8.40 -10.61
CA PHE A 48 -7.19 8.26 -12.03
C PHE A 48 -8.65 8.66 -12.34
N THR A 49 -9.59 8.30 -11.46
CA THR A 49 -10.99 8.73 -11.56
C THR A 49 -11.13 10.25 -11.47
N LEU A 50 -10.38 10.89 -10.57
CA LEU A 50 -10.36 12.36 -10.45
C LEU A 50 -9.71 13.06 -11.65
N SER A 51 -8.74 12.41 -12.30
CA SER A 51 -8.00 12.95 -13.44
C SER A 51 -8.71 12.76 -14.78
N THR A 52 -9.73 11.91 -14.83
CA THR A 52 -10.54 11.63 -16.03
C THR A 52 -11.07 12.87 -16.76
N PRO A 53 -11.64 13.91 -16.11
CA PRO A 53 -12.06 15.13 -16.80
C PRO A 53 -10.88 15.87 -17.45
N TYR A 54 -9.74 15.98 -16.76
CA TYR A 54 -8.53 16.62 -17.30
C TYR A 54 -7.94 15.85 -18.49
N LEU A 55 -7.98 14.51 -18.45
CA LEU A 55 -7.56 13.63 -19.54
C LEU A 55 -8.42 13.81 -20.80
N LYS A 56 -9.72 14.07 -20.65
CA LYS A 56 -10.61 14.36 -21.79
C LYS A 56 -10.37 15.73 -22.39
N GLU A 57 -10.16 16.73 -21.53
CA GLU A 57 -10.05 18.14 -21.96
C GLU A 57 -8.67 18.49 -22.53
N GLN A 58 -7.59 17.89 -21.99
CA GLN A 58 -6.22 18.25 -22.39
C GLN A 58 -5.58 17.28 -23.40
N LEU A 59 -6.06 16.03 -23.49
CA LEU A 59 -5.52 15.02 -24.40
C LEU A 59 -6.52 14.53 -25.46
N ASP A 60 -7.72 15.13 -25.55
CA ASP A 60 -8.79 14.73 -26.47
C ASP A 60 -9.12 13.22 -26.46
N LEU A 61 -8.91 12.57 -25.31
CA LEU A 61 -9.12 11.13 -25.19
C LEU A 61 -10.61 10.78 -25.18
N SER A 62 -10.99 9.81 -26.02
CA SER A 62 -12.35 9.28 -26.03
C SER A 62 -12.66 8.50 -24.74
N ALA A 63 -13.94 8.43 -24.37
CA ALA A 63 -14.37 7.68 -23.19
C ALA A 63 -13.93 6.20 -23.23
N THR A 64 -13.83 5.61 -24.43
CA THR A 64 -13.36 4.24 -24.64
C THR A 64 -11.89 4.09 -24.29
N GLN A 65 -11.03 5.04 -24.67
CA GLN A 65 -9.59 4.99 -24.37
C GLN A 65 -9.32 5.13 -22.87
N ILE A 66 -10.08 6.00 -22.19
CA ILE A 66 -9.98 6.16 -20.73
C ILE A 66 -10.47 4.90 -20.00
N GLY A 67 -11.51 4.24 -20.52
CA GLY A 67 -11.98 2.95 -20.01
C GLY A 67 -10.92 1.86 -20.12
N VAL A 68 -10.22 1.78 -21.26
CA VAL A 68 -9.10 0.85 -21.46
C VAL A 68 -7.95 1.14 -20.48
N LEU A 69 -7.55 2.40 -20.32
CA LEU A 69 -6.51 2.79 -19.36
C LEU A 69 -6.89 2.45 -17.92
N SER A 70 -8.15 2.67 -17.54
CA SER A 70 -8.66 2.34 -16.21
C SER A 70 -8.72 0.83 -15.96
N SER A 71 -8.87 0.01 -17.01
CA SER A 71 -8.94 -1.45 -16.88
C SER A 71 -7.59 -2.10 -16.59
N CYS A 72 -6.49 -1.40 -16.88
CA CYS A 72 -5.13 -1.87 -16.62
C CYS A 72 -4.63 -1.52 -15.21
N MET A 73 -5.44 -0.84 -14.38
CA MET A 73 -5.11 -0.40 -13.02
C MET A 73 -6.00 -1.04 -11.96
#